data_AF-A0A356ZAB1-F1
#
_entry.id   AF-A0A356ZAB1-F1
#
_cell.length_a   1.000
_cell.length_b   1.000
_cell.length_c   1.000
_cell.angle_alpha   90.00
_cell.angle_beta   90.00
_cell.angle_gamma   90.00
#
_symmetry.space_group_name_H-M   'P 1'
#
loop_
_entity.id
_entity.type
_entity.pdbx_description
1 polymer ?
#
loop_
_entity_poly.entity_id
_entity_poly.type
_entity_poly.pdbx_seq_one_letter_code
_entity_poly.pdbx_strand_id
1 'polypeptide(L)'
;MDYLTRGEDGLMTLNELYNLFDQAIKQTGGQYIDLSQALVDPLKDVLSPLELDTLRVTSPKLGRTPSSVTLTGSAGYRQQNCNLILAATEEADIVFLLTLAIISDLDWTLAKVFNHLPDYYAFQDGVLKPTPSFLNETVITQPAFISSAVEKPEEGLKQGLNLRGNLLMEGPLSPYTVFYGEGPFSLQGPMELQGDQSPIFELDAAVYGHSVPVGGTRLDNIGLRLAVRYDNDQDAEDWPEQVSVLEATGTIYLGDQNPIRILLAASLLEGDFVWAFRAEFSDYSELIKGGLTALASAFFGVPAGELVLPDGLSFLSSIYLSEVGVGLTVPEISMRANDTLGISYLYATIQSNEVWKPPIPFISLSKVGANWNFIWYDDPLHPMI
;
A
#
# COMPACT_ATOMS: atom_id res chain seq x y z
N MET A 1 -12.51 38.90 -20.69
CA MET A 1 -13.77 38.16 -20.60
C MET A 1 -14.07 38.05 -19.12
N ASP A 2 -15.03 38.83 -18.64
CA ASP A 2 -15.48 38.78 -17.24
C ASP A 2 -16.31 37.51 -17.05
N TYR A 3 -15.69 36.49 -16.47
CA TYR A 3 -16.40 35.29 -16.02
C TYR A 3 -16.99 35.57 -14.64
N LEU A 4 -18.32 35.63 -14.58
CA LEU A 4 -19.19 35.46 -13.40
C LEU A 4 -18.68 36.10 -12.10
N THR A 5 -19.18 37.30 -11.81
CA THR A 5 -19.17 37.87 -10.45
C THR A 5 -19.90 36.92 -9.49
N ARG A 6 -19.14 36.15 -8.69
CA ARG A 6 -19.64 35.33 -7.57
C ARG A 6 -20.40 36.22 -6.57
N GLY A 7 -21.60 35.81 -6.18
CA GLY A 7 -22.27 36.34 -4.99
C GLY A 7 -21.60 35.79 -3.72
N GLU A 8 -21.52 36.62 -2.68
CA GLU A 8 -20.59 36.51 -1.53
C GLU A 8 -20.60 35.21 -0.69
N ASP A 9 -21.45 34.21 -0.95
CA ASP A 9 -21.40 32.90 -0.25
C ASP A 9 -21.90 31.71 -1.11
N GLY A 10 -21.97 31.87 -2.45
CA GLY A 10 -22.54 30.85 -3.33
C GLY A 10 -21.54 29.77 -3.74
N LEU A 11 -21.57 28.60 -3.09
CA LEU A 11 -20.92 27.39 -3.63
C LEU A 11 -21.41 27.12 -5.05
N MET A 12 -20.49 26.72 -5.94
CA MET A 12 -20.85 26.39 -7.31
C MET A 12 -21.73 25.15 -7.32
N THR A 13 -22.88 25.22 -8.01
CA THR A 13 -23.77 24.07 -8.17
C THR A 13 -23.35 23.19 -9.35
N LEU A 14 -23.77 21.92 -9.35
CA LEU A 14 -23.56 21.03 -10.51
C LEU A 14 -24.21 21.56 -11.81
N ASN A 15 -25.29 22.35 -11.70
CA ASN A 15 -25.90 23.03 -12.83
C ASN A 15 -24.94 24.05 -13.46
N GLU A 16 -24.34 24.89 -12.63
CA GLU A 16 -23.40 25.92 -13.06
C GLU A 16 -22.13 25.30 -13.64
N LEU A 17 -21.61 24.24 -13.00
CA LEU A 17 -20.46 23.50 -13.51
C LEU A 17 -20.74 22.88 -14.89
N TYR A 18 -21.89 22.22 -15.06
CA TYR A 18 -22.28 21.65 -16.36
C TYR A 18 -22.33 22.73 -17.45
N ASN A 19 -22.98 23.86 -17.16
CA ASN A 19 -23.10 24.96 -18.10
C ASN A 19 -21.74 25.58 -18.44
N LEU A 20 -20.86 25.70 -17.45
CA LEU A 20 -19.49 26.19 -17.63
C LEU A 20 -18.69 25.28 -18.56
N PHE A 21 -18.72 23.97 -18.34
CA PHE A 21 -18.04 23.00 -19.22
C PHE A 21 -18.63 22.98 -20.63
N ASP A 22 -19.96 22.99 -20.77
CA ASP A 22 -20.62 23.05 -22.07
C ASP A 22 -20.25 24.33 -22.86
N GLN A 23 -20.19 25.48 -22.19
CA GLN A 23 -19.74 26.74 -22.81
C GLN A 23 -18.27 26.67 -23.24
N ALA A 24 -17.38 26.15 -22.39
CA ALA A 24 -15.97 26.00 -22.71
C ALA A 24 -15.75 25.07 -23.93
N ILE A 25 -16.49 23.97 -24.01
CA ILE A 25 -16.48 23.06 -25.18
C ILE A 25 -16.98 23.78 -26.44
N LYS A 26 -18.07 24.55 -26.34
CA LYS A 26 -18.64 25.28 -27.49
C LYS A 26 -17.69 26.36 -28.02
N GLN A 27 -16.92 27.02 -27.15
CA GLN A 27 -15.96 28.06 -27.54
C GLN A 27 -14.84 27.53 -28.45
N THR A 28 -14.50 26.25 -28.35
CA THR A 28 -13.50 25.59 -29.21
C THR A 28 -14.11 24.92 -30.45
N GLY A 29 -15.39 25.17 -30.73
CA GLY A 29 -16.13 24.50 -31.80
C GLY A 29 -16.42 23.01 -31.50
N GLY A 30 -16.41 22.61 -30.22
CA GLY A 30 -16.68 21.24 -29.80
C GLY A 30 -15.51 20.27 -29.97
N GLN A 31 -14.31 20.77 -30.29
CA GLN A 31 -13.15 19.92 -30.58
C GLN A 31 -12.41 19.49 -29.30
N TYR A 32 -12.27 20.39 -28.34
CA TYR A 32 -11.55 20.15 -27.10
C TYR A 32 -12.04 21.04 -25.94
N ILE A 33 -11.63 20.71 -24.72
CA ILE A 33 -11.72 21.57 -23.55
C ILE A 33 -10.39 21.51 -22.80
N ASP A 34 -9.89 22.66 -22.36
CA ASP A 34 -8.70 22.76 -21.53
C ASP A 34 -9.15 22.86 -20.07
N LEU A 35 -8.95 21.78 -19.30
CA LEU A 35 -9.23 21.74 -17.87
C LEU A 35 -8.08 22.42 -17.13
N SER A 36 -8.38 23.44 -16.34
CA SER A 36 -7.38 24.16 -15.53
C SER A 36 -8.04 24.81 -14.31
N GLN A 37 -7.23 25.23 -13.33
CA GLN A 37 -7.72 26.01 -12.19
C GLN A 37 -8.46 27.29 -12.63
N ALA A 38 -8.02 27.92 -13.73
CA ALA A 38 -8.65 29.13 -14.25
C ALA A 38 -10.06 28.88 -14.83
N LEU A 39 -10.38 27.64 -15.20
CA LEU A 39 -11.74 27.26 -15.59
C LEU A 39 -12.62 27.15 -14.34
N VAL A 40 -12.20 26.39 -13.34
CA VAL A 40 -12.87 26.27 -12.05
C VAL A 40 -11.87 25.88 -10.96
N ASP A 41 -11.82 26.66 -9.87
CA ASP A 41 -10.74 26.58 -8.87
C ASP A 41 -10.45 25.15 -8.33
N PRO A 42 -11.46 24.34 -7.93
CA PRO A 42 -11.23 23.01 -7.37
C PRO A 42 -10.68 21.97 -8.36
N LEU A 43 -10.58 22.27 -9.67
CA LEU A 43 -9.83 21.39 -10.59
C LEU A 43 -8.35 21.32 -10.23
N LYS A 44 -7.81 22.32 -9.54
CA LYS A 44 -6.43 22.29 -9.05
C LYS A 44 -6.15 21.03 -8.22
N ASP A 45 -7.11 20.63 -7.38
CA ASP A 45 -6.93 19.53 -6.42
C ASP A 45 -6.77 18.17 -7.10
N VAL A 46 -7.27 18.02 -8.34
CA VAL A 46 -7.07 16.81 -9.14
C VAL A 46 -5.99 16.94 -10.21
N LEU A 47 -5.63 18.16 -10.64
CA LEU A 47 -4.59 18.37 -11.64
C LEU A 47 -3.18 18.50 -11.04
N SER A 48 -3.05 19.12 -9.87
CA SER A 48 -1.75 19.29 -9.20
C SER A 48 -1.06 17.97 -8.81
N PRO A 49 -1.76 16.93 -8.30
CA PRO A 49 -1.13 15.62 -8.04
C PRO A 49 -0.59 14.93 -9.30
N LEU A 50 -1.11 15.30 -10.48
CA LEU A 50 -0.61 14.82 -11.78
C LEU A 50 0.52 15.69 -12.34
N GLU A 51 0.92 16.75 -11.63
CA GLU A 51 1.86 17.80 -12.04
C GLU A 51 1.41 18.54 -13.32
N LEU A 52 0.12 18.82 -13.42
CA LEU A 52 -0.47 19.53 -14.56
C LEU A 52 -1.09 20.85 -14.12
N ASP A 53 -0.73 21.93 -14.84
CA ASP A 53 -1.47 23.20 -14.76
C ASP A 53 -2.73 23.18 -15.63
N THR A 54 -2.67 22.43 -16.72
CA THR A 54 -3.76 22.33 -17.71
C THR A 54 -3.76 20.95 -18.34
N LEU A 55 -4.94 20.37 -18.49
CA LEU A 55 -5.16 19.10 -19.18
C LEU A 55 -6.13 19.29 -20.34
N ARG A 56 -5.62 19.10 -21.57
CA ARG A 56 -6.43 19.17 -22.78
C ARG A 56 -7.20 17.87 -22.99
N VAL A 57 -8.52 17.97 -23.07
CA VAL A 57 -9.43 16.86 -23.37
C VAL A 57 -9.98 17.03 -24.78
N THR A 58 -9.70 16.09 -25.66
CA THR A 58 -10.19 16.05 -27.04
C THR A 58 -11.43 15.19 -27.18
N SER A 59 -12.27 15.51 -28.16
CA SER A 59 -13.58 14.87 -28.36
C SER A 59 -14.43 14.81 -27.09
N PRO A 60 -14.57 15.93 -26.36
CA PRO A 60 -15.22 15.94 -25.07
C PRO A 60 -16.71 15.59 -25.18
N LYS A 61 -17.18 14.73 -24.29
CA LYS A 61 -18.60 14.40 -24.12
C LYS A 61 -19.00 14.69 -22.69
N LEU A 62 -19.96 15.59 -22.55
CA LEU A 62 -20.51 16.00 -21.27
C LEU A 62 -21.79 15.22 -20.97
N GLY A 63 -21.88 14.70 -19.76
CA GLY A 63 -23.02 13.98 -19.22
C GLY A 63 -23.41 14.55 -17.86
N ARG A 64 -24.65 14.33 -17.47
CA ARG A 64 -25.18 14.82 -16.20
C ARG A 64 -26.26 13.91 -15.64
N THR A 65 -26.22 13.76 -14.32
CA THR A 65 -27.27 13.17 -13.51
C THR A 65 -27.74 14.18 -12.45
N PRO A 66 -28.76 13.86 -11.64
CA PRO A 66 -29.13 14.72 -10.51
C PRO A 66 -28.00 14.95 -9.49
N SER A 67 -27.06 14.01 -9.37
CA SER A 67 -26.01 14.03 -8.34
C SER A 67 -24.58 14.11 -8.90
N SER A 68 -24.42 14.21 -10.23
CA SER A 68 -23.09 14.29 -10.83
C SER A 68 -23.06 14.99 -12.18
N VAL A 69 -21.91 15.57 -12.49
CA VAL A 69 -21.49 15.99 -13.83
C VAL A 69 -20.31 15.13 -14.25
N THR A 70 -20.36 14.58 -15.45
CA THR A 70 -19.29 13.71 -15.98
C THR A 70 -18.79 14.27 -17.30
N LEU A 71 -17.49 14.48 -17.41
CA LEU A 71 -16.82 14.80 -18.68
C LEU A 71 -15.97 13.59 -19.09
N THR A 72 -16.16 13.13 -20.32
CA THR A 72 -15.36 12.04 -20.90
C THR A 72 -14.70 12.48 -22.20
N GLY A 73 -13.59 11.86 -22.58
CA GLY A 73 -12.88 12.17 -23.82
C GLY A 73 -11.53 11.48 -23.89
N SER A 74 -10.64 11.99 -24.75
CA SER A 74 -9.26 11.50 -24.87
C SER A 74 -8.28 12.59 -24.46
N ALA A 75 -7.23 12.24 -23.73
CA ALA A 75 -6.20 13.16 -23.29
C ALA A 75 -4.81 12.51 -23.45
N GLY A 76 -3.77 13.35 -23.52
CA GLY A 76 -2.38 12.90 -23.43
C GLY A 76 -1.86 13.11 -22.01
N TYR A 77 -1.15 12.13 -21.46
CA TYR A 77 -0.50 12.25 -20.15
C TYR A 77 0.82 11.49 -20.13
N ARG A 78 1.92 12.17 -19.76
CA ARG A 78 3.29 11.62 -19.74
C ARG A 78 3.61 10.75 -20.97
N GLN A 79 3.37 11.32 -22.17
CA GLN A 79 3.56 10.68 -23.48
C GLN A 79 2.65 9.48 -23.80
N GLN A 80 1.67 9.18 -22.93
CA GLN A 80 0.67 8.16 -23.14
C GLN A 80 -0.64 8.77 -23.64
N ASN A 81 -1.37 8.01 -24.47
CA ASN A 81 -2.75 8.33 -24.82
C ASN A 81 -3.68 7.72 -23.77
N CYS A 82 -4.62 8.51 -23.27
CA CYS A 82 -5.54 8.10 -22.21
C CYS A 82 -6.99 8.34 -22.61
N ASN A 83 -7.87 7.45 -22.17
CA ASN A 83 -9.29 7.74 -22.00
C ASN A 83 -9.47 8.49 -20.67
N LEU A 84 -10.10 9.65 -20.74
CA LEU A 84 -10.34 10.51 -19.60
C LEU A 84 -11.78 10.37 -19.12
N ILE A 85 -11.94 10.30 -17.81
CA ILE A 85 -13.21 10.48 -17.10
C ILE A 85 -12.96 11.47 -15.97
N LEU A 86 -13.64 12.61 -16.00
CA LEU A 86 -13.72 13.54 -14.88
C LEU A 86 -15.14 13.48 -14.34
N ALA A 87 -15.30 13.00 -13.11
CA ALA A 87 -16.56 13.01 -12.38
C ALA A 87 -16.54 14.13 -11.34
N ALA A 88 -17.61 14.91 -11.30
CA ALA A 88 -17.87 15.91 -10.29
C ALA A 88 -19.14 15.51 -9.53
N THR A 89 -19.05 15.38 -8.21
CA THR A 89 -20.18 15.03 -7.34
C THR A 89 -20.41 16.13 -6.32
N GLU A 90 -21.66 16.32 -5.93
CA GLU A 90 -22.04 17.26 -4.88
C GLU A 90 -22.11 16.53 -3.55
N GLU A 91 -21.22 16.90 -2.63
CA GLU A 91 -21.26 16.45 -1.23
C GLU A 91 -21.57 17.66 -0.33
N ALA A 92 -20.56 18.19 0.38
CA ALA A 92 -20.63 19.51 1.00
C ALA A 92 -20.21 20.64 0.03
N ASP A 93 -19.37 20.30 -0.95
CA ASP A 93 -18.95 21.12 -2.09
C ASP A 93 -18.82 20.20 -3.32
N ILE A 94 -18.45 20.75 -4.48
CA ILE A 94 -18.11 19.97 -5.66
C ILE A 94 -16.76 19.27 -5.45
N VAL A 95 -16.80 17.95 -5.44
CA VAL A 95 -15.61 17.09 -5.39
C VAL A 95 -15.33 16.51 -6.76
N PHE A 96 -14.09 16.64 -7.23
CA PHE A 96 -13.63 16.05 -8.48
C PHE A 96 -12.90 14.73 -8.27
N LEU A 97 -13.16 13.79 -9.17
CA LEU A 97 -12.39 12.56 -9.37
C LEU A 97 -11.99 12.49 -10.84
N LEU A 98 -10.70 12.50 -11.12
CA LEU A 98 -10.13 12.42 -12.46
C LEU A 98 -9.50 11.04 -12.67
N THR A 99 -9.93 10.32 -13.69
CA THR A 99 -9.33 9.05 -14.12
C THR A 99 -8.75 9.21 -15.53
N LEU A 100 -7.48 8.82 -15.68
CA LEU A 100 -6.75 8.73 -16.93
C LEU A 100 -6.40 7.27 -17.18
N ALA A 101 -7.31 6.54 -17.83
CA ALA A 101 -7.11 5.16 -18.21
C ALA A 101 -6.22 5.10 -19.46
N ILE A 102 -5.03 4.56 -19.33
CA ILE A 102 -4.05 4.48 -20.41
C ILE A 102 -4.58 3.52 -21.49
N ILE A 103 -4.53 3.97 -22.74
CA ILE A 103 -4.77 3.14 -23.91
C ILE A 103 -3.46 2.42 -24.18
N SER A 104 -3.30 1.25 -23.57
CA SER A 104 -2.07 0.47 -23.64
C SER A 104 -2.26 -0.85 -24.37
N ASP A 105 -1.14 -1.35 -24.91
CA ASP A 105 -1.01 -2.75 -25.29
C ASP A 105 -0.83 -3.62 -24.03
N LEU A 106 -0.77 -4.95 -24.20
CA LEU A 106 -0.68 -5.92 -23.11
C LEU A 106 0.66 -5.93 -22.36
N ASP A 107 1.67 -5.20 -22.84
CA ASP A 107 3.06 -5.17 -22.36
C ASP A 107 3.40 -3.85 -21.64
N TRP A 108 2.40 -3.14 -21.12
CA TRP A 108 2.64 -1.84 -20.47
C TRP A 108 3.34 -2.00 -19.12
N THR A 109 4.39 -1.20 -18.89
CA THR A 109 5.15 -1.16 -17.63
C THR A 109 5.33 0.27 -17.16
N LEU A 110 5.71 0.45 -15.89
CA LEU A 110 5.98 1.78 -15.31
C LEU A 110 7.12 2.52 -16.04
N ALA A 111 8.08 1.80 -16.60
CA ALA A 111 9.19 2.40 -17.37
C ALA A 111 8.74 3.11 -18.66
N LYS A 112 7.51 2.86 -19.15
CA LYS A 112 6.94 3.60 -20.29
C LYS A 112 6.55 5.04 -19.91
N VAL A 113 6.42 5.34 -18.62
CA VAL A 113 6.00 6.66 -18.09
C VAL A 113 7.09 7.33 -17.26
N PHE A 114 7.93 6.55 -16.61
CA PHE A 114 9.00 7.04 -15.74
C PHE A 114 10.36 6.67 -16.33
N ASN A 115 11.19 7.68 -16.60
CA ASN A 115 12.51 7.49 -17.21
C ASN A 115 13.52 6.81 -16.27
N HIS A 116 13.32 6.97 -14.97
CA HIS A 116 14.14 6.40 -13.92
C HIS A 116 13.22 5.79 -12.88
N LEU A 117 13.38 4.50 -12.64
CA LEU A 117 12.79 3.78 -11.53
C LEU A 117 13.94 3.34 -10.62
N PRO A 118 13.80 3.42 -9.29
CA PRO A 118 14.92 3.16 -8.38
C PRO A 118 15.37 1.70 -8.48
N ASP A 119 16.67 1.46 -8.34
CA ASP A 119 17.20 0.09 -8.31
C ASP A 119 16.60 -0.71 -7.15
N TYR A 120 16.71 -2.04 -7.23
CA TYR A 120 16.40 -2.93 -6.12
C TYR A 120 17.65 -3.71 -5.72
N TYR A 121 17.66 -4.25 -4.51
CA TYR A 121 18.75 -5.11 -4.06
C TYR A 121 18.44 -6.57 -4.36
N ALA A 122 19.36 -7.22 -5.07
CA ALA A 122 19.30 -8.64 -5.36
C ALA A 122 20.48 -9.34 -4.69
N PHE A 123 20.25 -10.53 -4.13
CA PHE A 123 21.33 -11.37 -3.63
C PHE A 123 22.06 -12.04 -4.78
N GLN A 124 23.33 -11.67 -5.01
CA GLN A 124 24.15 -12.16 -6.10
C GLN A 124 25.57 -12.45 -5.59
N ASP A 125 26.06 -13.66 -5.83
CA ASP A 125 27.39 -14.12 -5.39
C ASP A 125 27.63 -14.01 -3.87
N GLY A 126 26.59 -14.20 -3.06
CA GLY A 126 26.71 -14.17 -1.60
C GLY A 126 26.63 -12.77 -0.97
N VAL A 127 26.35 -11.73 -1.75
CA VAL A 127 26.21 -10.34 -1.27
C VAL A 127 25.00 -9.67 -1.93
N LEU A 128 24.37 -8.73 -1.24
CA LEU A 128 23.35 -7.86 -1.83
C LEU A 128 24.03 -6.85 -2.77
N LYS A 129 23.54 -6.77 -4.02
CA LYS A 129 24.03 -5.83 -5.02
C LYS A 129 22.86 -5.02 -5.59
N PRO A 130 23.05 -3.71 -5.81
CA PRO A 130 22.11 -2.91 -6.60
C PRO A 130 21.92 -3.54 -7.98
N THR A 131 20.67 -3.68 -8.39
CA THR A 131 20.24 -4.29 -9.65
C THR A 131 19.16 -3.40 -10.27
N PRO A 132 19.11 -3.24 -11.62
CA PRO A 132 18.12 -2.41 -12.28
C PRO A 132 16.69 -2.76 -11.82
N SER A 133 15.87 -1.74 -11.55
CA SER A 133 14.51 -1.91 -11.02
C SER A 133 13.71 -3.04 -11.71
N PHE A 134 13.17 -3.97 -10.94
CA PHE A 134 12.26 -5.01 -11.44
C PHE A 134 10.96 -4.41 -12.03
N LEU A 135 10.61 -3.18 -11.61
CA LEU A 135 9.45 -2.44 -12.12
C LEU A 135 9.57 -2.07 -13.59
N ASN A 136 10.79 -2.07 -14.15
CA ASN A 136 11.03 -1.82 -15.56
C ASN A 136 10.34 -2.88 -16.45
N GLU A 137 10.29 -4.11 -15.96
CA GLU A 137 9.76 -5.28 -16.67
C GLU A 137 8.41 -5.75 -16.10
N THR A 138 7.92 -5.12 -15.03
CA THR A 138 6.66 -5.49 -14.40
C THR A 138 5.48 -5.01 -15.24
N VAL A 139 4.70 -5.97 -15.75
CA VAL A 139 3.58 -5.71 -16.63
C VAL A 139 2.30 -5.40 -15.84
N ILE A 140 1.69 -4.27 -16.15
CA ILE A 140 0.40 -3.84 -15.59
C ILE A 140 -0.59 -3.64 -16.75
N THR A 141 -1.66 -4.43 -16.73
CA THR A 141 -2.74 -4.29 -17.72
C THR A 141 -3.84 -3.36 -17.23
N GLN A 142 -4.51 -2.69 -18.18
CA GLN A 142 -5.52 -1.65 -17.89
C GLN A 142 -5.03 -0.58 -16.90
N PRO A 143 -3.82 -0.02 -17.08
CA PRO A 143 -3.29 0.94 -16.13
C PRO A 143 -4.08 2.25 -16.18
N ALA A 144 -4.36 2.84 -15.02
CA ALA A 144 -5.09 4.08 -14.88
C ALA A 144 -4.53 4.94 -13.75
N PHE A 145 -4.21 6.19 -14.05
CA PHE A 145 -3.92 7.20 -13.03
C PHE A 145 -5.24 7.79 -12.54
N ILE A 146 -5.44 7.81 -11.22
CA ILE A 146 -6.65 8.30 -10.58
C ILE A 146 -6.24 9.41 -9.61
N SER A 147 -6.71 10.63 -9.86
CA SER A 147 -6.49 11.76 -8.98
C SER A 147 -7.78 12.15 -8.30
N SER A 148 -7.77 12.19 -6.97
CA SER A 148 -8.95 12.47 -6.14
C SER A 148 -8.70 13.65 -5.21
N ALA A 149 -9.64 14.58 -5.15
CA ALA A 149 -9.58 15.72 -4.22
C ALA A 149 -9.83 15.31 -2.76
N VAL A 150 -10.44 14.14 -2.53
CA VAL A 150 -10.77 13.59 -1.21
C VAL A 150 -10.35 12.13 -1.09
N GLU A 151 -10.19 11.64 0.14
CA GLU A 151 -10.00 10.21 0.40
C GLU A 151 -11.33 9.46 0.21
N LYS A 152 -11.29 8.31 -0.46
CA LYS A 152 -12.43 7.39 -0.63
C LYS A 152 -12.03 5.97 -0.25
N PRO A 153 -11.99 5.66 1.06
CA PRO A 153 -11.50 4.38 1.56
C PRO A 153 -12.25 3.17 1.00
N GLU A 154 -13.56 3.31 0.77
CA GLU A 154 -14.42 2.27 0.20
C GLU A 154 -14.08 1.93 -1.26
N GLU A 155 -13.48 2.87 -1.99
CA GLU A 155 -12.96 2.68 -3.34
C GLU A 155 -11.45 2.35 -3.33
N GLY A 156 -10.82 2.33 -2.15
CA GLY A 156 -9.38 2.14 -1.99
C GLY A 156 -8.54 3.31 -2.50
N LEU A 157 -9.11 4.52 -2.55
CA LEU A 157 -8.43 5.71 -3.06
C LEU A 157 -7.99 6.63 -1.92
N LYS A 158 -6.72 7.04 -1.95
CA LYS A 158 -6.20 8.12 -1.10
C LYS A 158 -6.44 9.48 -1.76
N GLN A 159 -6.48 10.53 -0.96
CA GLN A 159 -6.44 11.89 -1.49
C GLN A 159 -5.13 12.09 -2.26
N GLY A 160 -5.20 12.74 -3.42
CA GLY A 160 -4.06 12.93 -4.32
C GLY A 160 -4.05 11.91 -5.46
N LEU A 161 -2.85 11.54 -5.92
CA LEU A 161 -2.67 10.63 -7.04
C LEU A 161 -2.63 9.16 -6.56
N ASN A 162 -3.28 8.31 -7.32
CA ASN A 162 -3.30 6.87 -7.16
C ASN A 162 -3.02 6.24 -8.53
N LEU A 163 -2.45 5.03 -8.53
CA LEU A 163 -2.36 4.19 -9.71
C LEU A 163 -3.23 2.95 -9.50
N ARG A 164 -3.93 2.54 -10.56
CA ARG A 164 -4.70 1.30 -10.60
C ARG A 164 -4.36 0.52 -11.86
N GLY A 165 -4.50 -0.80 -11.80
CA GLY A 165 -4.42 -1.68 -12.95
C GLY A 165 -4.54 -3.12 -12.51
N ASN A 166 -3.99 -4.03 -13.31
CA ASN A 166 -3.93 -5.43 -13.00
C ASN A 166 -2.49 -5.94 -13.19
N LEU A 167 -1.91 -6.49 -12.13
CA LEU A 167 -0.57 -7.06 -12.12
C LEU A 167 -0.58 -8.43 -12.81
N LEU A 168 0.31 -8.61 -13.79
CA LEU A 168 0.61 -9.92 -14.37
C LEU A 168 1.87 -10.50 -13.73
N MET A 169 1.83 -11.78 -13.41
CA MET A 169 2.95 -12.50 -12.77
C MET A 169 3.97 -12.98 -13.81
N GLU A 170 4.52 -12.05 -14.57
CA GLU A 170 5.48 -12.29 -15.64
C GLU A 170 6.87 -11.70 -15.32
N GLY A 171 7.86 -12.04 -16.14
CA GLY A 171 9.21 -11.49 -16.02
C GLY A 171 9.81 -11.74 -14.63
N PRO A 172 10.26 -10.70 -13.89
CA PRO A 172 10.79 -10.83 -12.53
C PRO A 172 9.81 -11.45 -11.52
N LEU A 173 8.51 -11.42 -11.80
CA LEU A 173 7.47 -11.98 -10.92
C LEU A 173 7.13 -13.44 -11.22
N SER A 174 7.58 -13.97 -12.37
CA SER A 174 7.27 -15.33 -12.81
C SER A 174 7.63 -16.43 -11.78
N PRO A 175 8.73 -16.35 -11.00
CA PRO A 175 9.03 -17.38 -10.00
C PRO A 175 7.99 -17.49 -8.89
N TYR A 176 7.23 -16.42 -8.61
CA TYR A 176 6.25 -16.38 -7.53
C TYR A 176 4.87 -16.90 -7.94
N THR A 177 4.66 -17.23 -9.23
CA THR A 177 3.40 -17.80 -9.74
C THR A 177 3.01 -19.10 -9.03
N VAL A 178 3.98 -19.88 -8.56
CA VAL A 178 3.74 -21.11 -7.79
C VAL A 178 3.03 -20.83 -6.46
N PHE A 179 3.24 -19.66 -5.86
CA PHE A 179 2.68 -19.29 -4.57
C PHE A 179 1.37 -18.50 -4.71
N TYR A 180 1.37 -17.51 -5.61
CA TYR A 180 0.25 -16.57 -5.73
C TYR A 180 -0.71 -16.93 -6.88
N GLY A 181 -0.29 -17.78 -7.82
CA GLY A 181 -0.99 -18.03 -9.08
C GLY A 181 -0.51 -17.10 -10.21
N GLU A 182 -1.06 -17.29 -11.41
CA GLU A 182 -0.62 -16.55 -12.62
C GLU A 182 -1.22 -15.13 -12.74
N GLY A 183 -2.23 -14.80 -11.93
CA GLY A 183 -2.97 -13.54 -12.04
C GLY A 183 -4.04 -13.54 -13.16
N PRO A 184 -4.53 -12.37 -13.60
CA PRO A 184 -4.18 -11.03 -13.13
C PRO A 184 -4.66 -10.73 -11.71
N PHE A 185 -3.88 -9.93 -10.96
CA PHE A 185 -4.28 -9.44 -9.64
C PHE A 185 -4.59 -7.94 -9.68
N SER A 186 -5.71 -7.54 -9.08
CA SER A 186 -6.08 -6.11 -9.00
C SER A 186 -5.02 -5.36 -8.22
N LEU A 187 -4.32 -4.44 -8.89
CA LEU A 187 -3.26 -3.61 -8.35
C LEU A 187 -3.79 -2.20 -8.12
N GLN A 188 -3.61 -1.65 -6.93
CA GLN A 188 -3.99 -0.28 -6.65
C GLN A 188 -3.21 0.31 -5.49
N GLY A 189 -3.04 1.64 -5.49
CA GLY A 189 -2.58 2.35 -4.31
C GLY A 189 -2.12 3.77 -4.61
N PRO A 190 -1.70 4.52 -3.57
CA PRO A 190 -1.24 5.89 -3.70
C PRO A 190 0.08 5.98 -4.48
N MET A 191 0.24 7.13 -5.14
CA MET A 191 1.47 7.51 -5.83
C MET A 191 1.71 9.01 -5.63
N GLU A 192 2.97 9.40 -5.49
CA GLU A 192 3.43 10.78 -5.43
C GLU A 192 4.47 11.00 -6.52
N LEU A 193 4.30 12.07 -7.28
CA LEU A 193 5.24 12.49 -8.31
C LEU A 193 6.25 13.48 -7.72
N GLN A 194 7.50 13.39 -8.20
CA GLN A 194 8.62 14.19 -7.73
C GLN A 194 9.31 14.90 -8.91
N GLY A 195 8.52 15.47 -9.81
CA GLY A 195 8.96 16.08 -11.06
C GLY A 195 9.62 15.09 -11.99
N ASP A 196 10.94 15.27 -12.19
CA ASP A 196 11.80 14.42 -13.00
C ASP A 196 12.44 13.26 -12.19
N GLN A 197 12.26 13.23 -10.87
CA GLN A 197 12.72 12.12 -10.01
C GLN A 197 11.76 10.92 -10.09
N SER A 198 12.20 9.79 -9.55
CA SER A 198 11.37 8.59 -9.46
C SER A 198 10.11 8.86 -8.64
N PRO A 199 8.95 8.29 -9.05
CA PRO A 199 7.74 8.40 -8.24
C PRO A 199 7.88 7.58 -6.96
N ILE A 200 7.26 8.05 -5.88
CA ILE A 200 7.04 7.25 -4.68
C ILE A 200 5.68 6.62 -4.80
N PHE A 201 5.55 5.34 -4.51
CA PHE A 201 4.25 4.68 -4.49
C PHE A 201 4.26 3.47 -3.58
N GLU A 202 3.06 3.07 -3.20
CA GLU A 202 2.77 1.81 -2.52
C GLU A 202 1.55 1.21 -3.22
N LEU A 203 1.75 0.15 -4.00
CA LEU A 203 0.70 -0.47 -4.80
C LEU A 203 0.46 -1.89 -4.31
N ASP A 204 -0.73 -2.13 -3.80
CA ASP A 204 -1.14 -3.43 -3.28
C ASP A 204 -1.86 -4.23 -4.38
N ALA A 205 -1.43 -5.48 -4.56
CA ALA A 205 -2.07 -6.49 -5.38
C ALA A 205 -2.64 -7.59 -4.49
N ALA A 206 -3.96 -7.60 -4.31
CA ALA A 206 -4.63 -8.60 -3.48
C ALA A 206 -4.77 -9.94 -4.21
N VAL A 207 -4.36 -11.03 -3.56
CA VAL A 207 -4.50 -12.40 -4.07
C VAL A 207 -5.62 -13.10 -3.27
N TYR A 208 -6.84 -13.07 -3.82
CA TYR A 208 -8.02 -13.58 -3.13
C TYR A 208 -8.03 -15.11 -3.04
N GLY A 209 -8.54 -15.62 -1.90
CA GLY A 209 -8.80 -17.05 -1.72
C GLY A 209 -7.60 -17.87 -1.25
N HIS A 210 -6.47 -17.24 -0.99
CA HIS A 210 -5.28 -17.90 -0.43
C HIS A 210 -5.18 -17.63 1.07
N SER A 211 -4.99 -18.71 1.83
CA SER A 211 -4.81 -18.64 3.28
C SER A 211 -3.84 -19.74 3.69
N VAL A 212 -2.74 -19.37 4.35
CA VAL A 212 -1.66 -20.29 4.70
C VAL A 212 -1.69 -20.53 6.21
N PRO A 213 -1.74 -21.78 6.69
CA PRO A 213 -1.62 -22.05 8.12
C PRO A 213 -0.24 -21.60 8.62
N VAL A 214 -0.20 -20.85 9.72
CA VAL A 214 1.03 -20.41 10.40
C VAL A 214 0.86 -20.74 11.87
N GLY A 215 1.42 -21.87 12.31
CA GLY A 215 1.23 -22.36 13.68
C GLY A 215 -0.24 -22.70 13.95
N GLY A 216 -0.80 -22.13 15.02
CA GLY A 216 -2.21 -22.28 15.39
C GLY A 216 -3.15 -21.25 14.74
N THR A 217 -2.63 -20.34 13.92
CA THR A 217 -3.40 -19.30 13.21
C THR A 217 -3.28 -19.45 11.69
N ARG A 218 -3.83 -18.50 10.95
CA ARG A 218 -3.81 -18.44 9.49
C ARG A 218 -3.35 -17.08 9.03
N LEU A 219 -2.49 -17.08 8.02
CA LEU A 219 -2.15 -15.90 7.23
C LEU A 219 -3.21 -15.77 6.13
N ASP A 220 -4.06 -14.77 6.27
CA ASP A 220 -5.14 -14.44 5.32
C ASP A 220 -4.78 -13.21 4.49
N ASN A 221 -5.60 -12.89 3.48
CA ASN A 221 -5.42 -11.71 2.62
C ASN A 221 -3.99 -11.60 2.07
N ILE A 222 -3.44 -12.73 1.64
CA ILE A 222 -2.11 -12.80 1.05
C ILE A 222 -2.10 -11.93 -0.21
N GLY A 223 -1.02 -11.17 -0.40
CA GLY A 223 -0.90 -10.23 -1.49
C GLY A 223 0.55 -9.96 -1.86
N LEU A 224 0.70 -9.11 -2.87
CA LEU A 224 1.98 -8.53 -3.24
C LEU A 224 1.88 -7.01 -3.10
N ARG A 225 2.98 -6.39 -2.73
CA ARG A 225 3.12 -4.93 -2.70
C ARG A 225 4.32 -4.51 -3.50
N LEU A 226 4.08 -3.60 -4.45
CA LEU A 226 5.11 -2.95 -5.23
C LEU A 226 5.28 -1.57 -4.63
N ALA A 227 6.46 -1.27 -4.12
CA ALA A 227 6.72 0.00 -3.46
C ALA A 227 8.03 0.63 -3.90
N VAL A 228 8.10 1.95 -3.79
CA VAL A 228 9.36 2.70 -3.77
C VAL A 228 9.52 3.29 -2.38
N ARG A 229 10.65 3.01 -1.72
CA ARG A 229 10.94 3.48 -0.36
C ARG A 229 12.21 4.30 -0.34
N TYR A 230 12.29 5.21 0.63
CA TYR A 230 13.57 5.81 1.00
C TYR A 230 14.37 4.82 1.80
N ASP A 231 15.65 4.68 1.46
CA ASP A 231 16.57 4.01 2.35
C ASP A 231 16.97 4.99 3.47
N ASN A 232 16.59 4.64 4.70
CA ASN A 232 16.87 5.48 5.87
C ASN A 232 18.21 5.12 6.53
N ASP A 233 19.00 4.20 5.95
CA ASP A 233 20.32 3.87 6.47
C ASP A 233 21.34 4.97 6.09
N GLN A 234 21.28 6.08 6.84
CA GLN A 234 22.07 7.30 6.62
C GLN A 234 23.60 7.09 6.75
N ASP A 235 24.03 5.93 7.25
CA ASP A 235 25.44 5.64 7.54
C ASP A 235 26.18 4.98 6.35
N ALA A 236 25.50 4.74 5.23
CA ALA A 236 26.11 4.05 4.09
C ALA A 236 26.22 4.97 2.86
N GLU A 237 27.40 5.59 2.69
CA GLU A 237 27.73 6.56 1.62
C GLU A 237 27.46 6.08 0.17
N ASP A 238 27.29 4.78 -0.04
CA ASP A 238 27.10 4.15 -1.36
C ASP A 238 25.67 3.68 -1.64
N TRP A 239 24.70 3.98 -0.77
CA TRP A 239 23.33 3.48 -0.90
C TRP A 239 22.44 4.48 -1.67
N PRO A 240 21.64 4.01 -2.65
CA PRO A 240 20.71 4.87 -3.36
C PRO A 240 19.65 5.37 -2.39
N GLU A 241 19.35 6.66 -2.45
CA GLU A 241 18.35 7.30 -1.55
C GLU A 241 16.97 6.65 -1.65
N GLN A 242 16.66 6.02 -2.80
CA GLN A 242 15.41 5.32 -3.05
C GLN A 242 15.67 3.92 -3.59
N VAL A 243 14.82 2.97 -3.18
CA VAL A 243 14.85 1.58 -3.62
C VAL A 243 13.47 1.09 -4.01
N SER A 244 13.42 0.29 -5.08
CA SER A 244 12.21 -0.44 -5.44
C SER A 244 12.13 -1.73 -4.65
N VAL A 245 11.00 -1.98 -4.00
CA VAL A 245 10.78 -3.15 -3.15
C VAL A 245 9.57 -3.92 -3.63
N LEU A 246 9.72 -5.24 -3.73
CA LEU A 246 8.62 -6.18 -3.92
C LEU A 246 8.41 -6.91 -2.59
N GLU A 247 7.23 -6.76 -2.00
CA GLU A 247 6.91 -7.40 -0.73
C GLU A 247 5.80 -8.43 -0.88
N ALA A 248 5.96 -9.56 -0.21
CA ALA A 248 4.84 -10.42 0.16
C ALA A 248 4.07 -9.74 1.29
N THR A 249 2.76 -9.59 1.14
CA THR A 249 1.89 -9.07 2.21
C THR A 249 0.92 -10.13 2.70
N GLY A 250 0.48 -9.98 3.94
CA GLY A 250 -0.57 -10.83 4.51
C GLY A 250 -1.11 -10.25 5.81
N THR A 251 -2.25 -10.77 6.25
CA THR A 251 -2.90 -10.36 7.49
C THR A 251 -3.05 -11.55 8.42
N ILE A 252 -2.64 -11.40 9.68
CA ILE A 252 -2.97 -12.33 10.76
C ILE A 252 -3.97 -11.65 11.69
N TYR A 253 -4.94 -12.42 12.16
CA TYR A 253 -5.88 -12.00 13.20
C TYR A 253 -5.56 -12.74 14.51
N LEU A 254 -5.40 -12.00 15.60
CA LEU A 254 -5.12 -12.57 16.93
C LEU A 254 -6.27 -12.33 17.90
N GLY A 255 -6.86 -13.41 18.43
CA GLY A 255 -7.91 -13.38 19.44
C GLY A 255 -9.34 -13.42 18.86
N ASP A 256 -10.30 -13.86 19.67
CA ASP A 256 -11.66 -14.20 19.18
C ASP A 256 -12.68 -13.07 19.31
N GLN A 257 -12.59 -12.24 20.36
CA GLN A 257 -13.64 -11.25 20.68
C GLN A 257 -13.35 -9.83 20.21
N ASN A 258 -12.09 -9.52 19.90
CA ASN A 258 -11.62 -8.32 19.19
C ASN A 258 -10.28 -8.69 18.54
N PRO A 259 -10.28 -9.24 17.32
CA PRO A 259 -9.06 -9.74 16.72
C PRO A 259 -8.10 -8.59 16.42
N ILE A 260 -6.89 -8.64 16.98
CA ILE A 260 -5.81 -7.72 16.62
C ILE A 260 -5.42 -8.05 15.18
N ARG A 261 -5.62 -7.08 14.29
CA ARG A 261 -5.19 -7.19 12.89
C ARG A 261 -3.70 -6.86 12.81
N ILE A 262 -2.93 -7.80 12.30
CA ILE A 262 -1.50 -7.65 12.07
C ILE A 262 -1.27 -7.67 10.56
N LEU A 263 -0.81 -6.56 9.99
CA LEU A 263 -0.26 -6.54 8.64
C LEU A 263 1.18 -7.04 8.69
N LEU A 264 1.51 -7.97 7.80
CA LEU A 264 2.80 -8.61 7.65
C LEU A 264 3.33 -8.27 6.26
N ALA A 265 4.58 -7.80 6.16
CA ALA A 265 5.28 -7.56 4.88
C ALA A 265 6.70 -8.16 4.92
N ALA A 266 7.16 -8.75 3.81
CA ALA A 266 8.53 -9.30 3.67
C ALA A 266 9.08 -9.09 2.25
N SER A 267 10.33 -8.62 2.13
CA SER A 267 10.99 -8.42 0.83
C SER A 267 11.23 -9.75 0.11
N LEU A 268 10.83 -9.84 -1.17
CA LEU A 268 10.93 -11.06 -1.96
C LEU A 268 12.24 -11.17 -2.76
N LEU A 269 12.85 -10.04 -3.12
CA LEU A 269 13.93 -9.99 -4.10
C LEU A 269 15.34 -10.00 -3.48
N GLU A 270 15.45 -9.87 -2.17
CA GLU A 270 16.72 -9.82 -1.43
C GLU A 270 17.35 -11.20 -1.19
N GLY A 271 16.80 -12.28 -1.77
CA GLY A 271 17.40 -13.61 -1.74
C GLY A 271 17.32 -14.34 -0.39
N ASP A 272 16.54 -13.81 0.56
CA ASP A 272 16.31 -14.47 1.83
C ASP A 272 15.29 -15.61 1.68
N PHE A 273 15.72 -16.81 2.05
CA PHE A 273 14.85 -17.98 2.19
C PHE A 273 13.92 -17.89 3.41
N VAL A 274 14.02 -16.79 4.17
CA VAL A 274 13.16 -16.51 5.31
C VAL A 274 12.45 -15.19 5.07
N TRP A 275 11.15 -15.26 4.82
CA TRP A 275 10.30 -14.07 4.74
C TRP A 275 10.06 -13.53 6.14
N ALA A 276 10.77 -12.45 6.46
CA ALA A 276 10.68 -11.72 7.70
C ALA A 276 9.45 -10.82 7.71
N PHE A 277 8.38 -11.26 8.33
CA PHE A 277 7.17 -10.47 8.46
C PHE A 277 7.14 -9.73 9.80
N ARG A 278 6.83 -8.44 9.76
CA ARG A 278 6.69 -7.58 10.94
C ARG A 278 5.27 -7.06 11.08
N ALA A 279 4.76 -7.01 12.30
CA ALA A 279 3.44 -6.52 12.63
C ALA A 279 3.38 -4.99 12.71
N GLU A 280 2.43 -4.41 12.00
CA GLU A 280 1.98 -3.03 12.22
C GLU A 280 0.64 -3.02 12.98
N PHE A 281 0.62 -2.39 14.15
CA PHE A 281 -0.58 -2.26 14.98
C PHE A 281 -1.27 -0.93 14.71
N SER A 282 -2.58 -0.97 14.42
CA SER A 282 -3.40 0.23 14.20
C SER A 282 -3.83 0.93 15.49
N ASP A 283 -3.85 0.22 16.62
CA ASP A 283 -4.11 0.76 17.95
C ASP A 283 -3.32 -0.01 19.01
N TYR A 284 -2.46 0.70 19.75
CA TYR A 284 -1.65 0.14 20.84
C TYR A 284 -2.43 0.07 22.18
N SER A 285 -3.70 0.49 22.19
CA SER A 285 -4.52 0.57 23.39
C SER A 285 -5.19 -0.75 23.81
N GLU A 286 -5.14 -1.80 22.98
CA GLU A 286 -5.68 -3.13 23.30
C GLU A 286 -4.62 -4.12 23.88
N LEU A 287 -4.14 -3.77 25.07
CA LEU A 287 -4.08 -4.57 26.31
C LEU A 287 -3.45 -5.99 26.36
N ILE A 288 -2.42 -6.11 27.23
CA ILE A 288 -1.83 -7.36 27.74
C ILE A 288 -2.81 -8.35 28.39
N LYS A 289 -4.02 -7.96 28.83
CA LYS A 289 -4.97 -8.95 29.41
C LYS A 289 -5.46 -9.99 28.38
N GLY A 290 -5.49 -9.62 27.10
CA GLY A 290 -5.83 -10.51 25.99
C GLY A 290 -4.64 -10.85 25.09
N GLY A 291 -3.67 -9.95 24.92
CA GLY A 291 -2.61 -10.07 23.91
C GLY A 291 -1.60 -11.21 24.13
N LEU A 292 -1.03 -11.38 25.32
CA LEU A 292 -0.10 -12.49 25.60
C LEU A 292 -0.78 -13.84 25.46
N THR A 293 -2.02 -13.90 25.92
CA THR A 293 -2.91 -15.04 25.85
C THR A 293 -3.30 -15.37 24.41
N ALA A 294 -3.63 -14.35 23.60
CA ALA A 294 -3.93 -14.47 22.18
C ALA A 294 -2.70 -14.89 21.38
N LEU A 295 -1.51 -14.38 21.71
CA LEU A 295 -0.24 -14.82 21.11
C LEU A 295 0.09 -16.27 21.46
N ALA A 296 -0.04 -16.63 22.74
CA ALA A 296 0.20 -17.99 23.20
C ALA A 296 -0.77 -18.99 22.57
N SER A 297 -2.04 -18.60 22.43
CA SER A 297 -3.04 -19.39 21.71
C SER A 297 -2.76 -19.48 20.22
N ALA A 298 -2.45 -18.35 19.56
CA ALA A 298 -2.29 -18.28 18.11
C ALA A 298 -1.02 -18.98 17.61
N PHE A 299 0.10 -18.84 18.32
CA PHE A 299 1.39 -19.37 17.85
C PHE A 299 1.79 -20.67 18.53
N PHE A 300 1.38 -20.88 19.79
CA PHE A 300 1.82 -22.03 20.59
C PHE A 300 0.68 -22.99 20.96
N GLY A 301 -0.57 -22.70 20.57
CA GLY A 301 -1.74 -23.54 20.86
C GLY A 301 -2.12 -23.60 22.35
N VAL A 302 -1.65 -22.66 23.17
CA VAL A 302 -1.93 -22.63 24.62
C VAL A 302 -3.30 -22.00 24.88
N PRO A 303 -4.22 -22.68 25.59
CA PRO A 303 -5.56 -22.15 25.86
C PRO A 303 -5.52 -20.84 26.64
N ALA A 304 -6.46 -19.94 26.32
CA ALA A 304 -6.47 -18.59 26.85
C ALA A 304 -6.59 -18.47 28.39
N GLY A 305 -6.99 -19.55 29.07
CA GLY A 305 -7.12 -19.59 30.54
C GLY A 305 -5.85 -20.00 31.28
N GLU A 306 -4.79 -20.44 30.59
CA GLU A 306 -3.60 -21.00 31.22
C GLU A 306 -2.49 -19.96 31.46
N LEU A 307 -2.56 -18.82 30.78
CA LEU A 307 -1.67 -17.67 30.96
C LEU A 307 -2.33 -16.62 31.86
N VAL A 308 -2.35 -16.90 33.17
CA VAL A 308 -2.83 -15.95 34.18
C VAL A 308 -1.64 -15.18 34.75
N LEU A 309 -1.64 -13.85 34.60
CA LEU A 309 -0.69 -12.99 35.30
C LEU A 309 -0.97 -13.06 36.82
N PRO A 310 0.04 -13.32 37.67
CA PRO A 310 -0.11 -13.24 39.12
C PRO A 310 -0.69 -11.90 39.58
N ASP A 311 -1.56 -11.91 40.60
CA ASP A 311 -2.28 -10.72 41.10
C ASP A 311 -1.36 -9.53 41.48
N GLY A 312 -0.09 -9.81 41.83
CA GLY A 312 0.92 -8.79 42.15
C GLY A 312 1.53 -8.07 40.94
N LEU A 313 1.20 -8.48 39.71
CA LEU A 313 1.72 -7.90 38.46
C LEU A 313 0.72 -6.94 37.79
N SER A 314 -0.27 -6.42 38.53
CA SER A 314 -1.24 -5.46 38.00
C SER A 314 -0.60 -4.18 37.46
N PHE A 315 0.63 -3.83 37.90
CA PHE A 315 1.41 -2.72 37.35
C PHE A 315 1.93 -2.97 35.93
N LEU A 316 1.89 -4.21 35.43
CA LEU A 316 2.18 -4.52 34.02
C LEU A 316 1.01 -4.12 33.10
N SER A 317 -0.07 -3.54 33.63
CA SER A 317 -1.18 -3.04 32.81
C SER A 317 -0.77 -1.89 31.87
N SER A 318 0.34 -1.21 32.15
CA SER A 318 0.93 -0.16 31.30
C SER A 318 1.94 -0.69 30.28
N ILE A 319 2.19 -2.00 30.29
CA ILE A 319 2.97 -2.69 29.27
C ILE A 319 2.03 -3.14 28.15
N TYR A 320 2.43 -2.91 26.91
CA TYR A 320 1.72 -3.32 25.70
C TYR A 320 2.65 -4.11 24.78
N LEU A 321 2.06 -4.88 23.88
CA LEU A 321 2.78 -5.52 22.78
C LEU A 321 3.12 -4.43 21.76
N SER A 322 4.40 -4.06 21.67
CA SER A 322 4.86 -3.02 20.76
C SER A 322 5.21 -3.59 19.39
N GLU A 323 5.56 -4.88 19.33
CA GLU A 323 5.98 -5.52 18.09
C GLU A 323 5.73 -7.02 18.11
N VAL A 324 5.37 -7.59 16.97
CA VAL A 324 5.43 -9.03 16.69
C VAL A 324 6.08 -9.18 15.32
N GLY A 325 6.86 -10.22 15.14
CA GLY A 325 7.25 -10.63 13.80
C GLY A 325 7.42 -12.13 13.69
N VAL A 326 7.27 -12.64 12.48
CA VAL A 326 7.40 -14.05 12.15
C VAL A 326 8.30 -14.16 10.92
N GLY A 327 9.35 -14.96 11.02
CA GLY A 327 10.14 -15.39 9.88
C GLY A 327 9.56 -16.68 9.34
N LEU A 328 9.11 -16.69 8.08
CA LEU A 328 8.66 -17.92 7.42
C LEU A 328 9.76 -18.43 6.49
N THR A 329 10.23 -19.65 6.73
CA THR A 329 11.10 -20.33 5.78
C THR A 329 10.27 -20.72 4.57
N VAL A 330 10.64 -20.15 3.43
CA VAL A 330 10.08 -20.52 2.14
C VAL A 330 10.90 -21.68 1.65
N PRO A 331 10.27 -22.82 1.35
CA PRO A 331 11.00 -23.88 0.70
C PRO A 331 11.55 -23.41 -0.65
N GLU A 332 12.65 -24.03 -1.09
CA GLU A 332 13.27 -23.73 -2.38
C GLU A 332 12.23 -23.76 -3.52
N ILE A 333 12.32 -22.82 -4.47
CA ILE A 333 11.37 -22.50 -5.58
C ILE A 333 10.95 -23.72 -6.45
N SER A 334 11.49 -24.91 -6.19
CA SER A 334 11.24 -26.19 -6.88
C SER A 334 10.08 -27.04 -6.33
N MET A 335 9.13 -26.45 -5.59
CA MET A 335 8.14 -27.22 -4.82
C MET A 335 6.94 -27.75 -5.60
N ARG A 336 6.40 -28.86 -5.07
CA ARG A 336 5.15 -29.49 -5.47
C ARG A 336 4.01 -28.83 -4.68
N ALA A 337 2.79 -28.93 -5.19
CA ALA A 337 1.61 -28.22 -4.65
C ALA A 337 1.23 -28.48 -3.16
N ASN A 338 1.96 -29.33 -2.42
CA ASN A 338 1.60 -29.79 -1.07
C ASN A 338 2.59 -29.40 0.03
N ASP A 339 3.65 -28.67 -0.31
CA ASP A 339 4.67 -28.35 0.66
C ASP A 339 4.29 -27.09 1.47
N THR A 340 4.54 -27.13 2.76
CA THR A 340 4.09 -26.10 3.72
C THR A 340 5.20 -25.11 4.06
N LEU A 341 4.86 -23.83 4.24
CA LEU A 341 5.80 -22.84 4.79
C LEU A 341 6.24 -23.28 6.19
N GLY A 342 7.55 -23.25 6.42
CA GLY A 342 8.13 -23.48 7.75
C GLY A 342 8.14 -22.18 8.55
N ILE A 343 8.06 -22.25 9.88
CA ILE A 343 8.33 -21.10 10.74
C ILE A 343 9.82 -21.15 11.12
N SER A 344 10.58 -20.15 10.70
CA SER A 344 12.01 -19.97 11.03
C SER A 344 12.18 -19.33 12.39
N TYR A 345 11.46 -18.22 12.63
CA TYR A 345 11.49 -17.53 13.90
C TYR A 345 10.19 -16.80 14.19
N LEU A 346 10.00 -16.45 15.46
CA LEU A 346 8.91 -15.63 15.96
C LEU A 346 9.53 -14.72 17.00
N TYR A 347 9.26 -13.43 16.91
CA TYR A 347 9.62 -12.51 17.98
C TYR A 347 8.44 -11.68 18.42
N ALA A 348 8.50 -11.26 19.68
CA ALA A 348 7.54 -10.35 20.27
C ALA A 348 8.28 -9.36 21.16
N THR A 349 7.99 -8.07 20.99
CA THR A 349 8.48 -6.99 21.85
C THR A 349 7.31 -6.45 22.66
N ILE A 350 7.52 -6.37 23.97
CA ILE A 350 6.63 -5.63 24.87
C ILE A 350 7.32 -4.36 25.36
N GLN A 351 6.55 -3.30 25.59
CA GLN A 351 7.06 -2.02 26.06
C GLN A 351 6.10 -1.37 27.05
N SER A 352 6.64 -0.72 28.09
CA SER A 352 5.89 0.16 29.00
C SER A 352 5.77 1.57 28.43
N ASN A 353 4.56 2.13 28.43
CA ASN A 353 4.36 3.57 28.18
C ASN A 353 4.51 4.43 29.46
N GLU A 354 4.50 3.79 30.63
CA GLU A 354 4.69 4.47 31.92
C GLU A 354 6.16 4.53 32.34
N VAL A 355 6.49 5.62 33.04
CA VAL A 355 7.80 5.79 33.68
C VAL A 355 7.82 4.99 34.97
N TRP A 356 8.59 3.91 34.99
CA TRP A 356 8.84 3.12 36.18
C TRP A 356 9.71 3.91 37.17
N LYS A 357 9.24 4.03 38.41
CA LYS A 357 9.97 4.69 39.50
C LYS A 357 10.35 3.62 40.54
N PRO A 358 11.53 2.98 40.42
CA PRO A 358 11.97 2.01 41.41
C PRO A 358 12.11 2.67 42.80
N PRO A 359 12.14 1.89 43.90
CA PRO A 359 12.34 2.40 45.26
C PRO A 359 13.79 2.85 45.51
N ILE A 360 14.43 3.44 44.50
CA ILE A 360 15.76 4.02 44.55
C ILE A 360 15.58 5.51 44.25
N PRO A 361 15.86 6.41 45.20
CA PRO A 361 15.71 7.85 45.01
C PRO A 361 16.44 8.33 43.75
N PHE A 362 15.81 9.28 43.03
CA PHE A 362 16.34 9.93 41.82
C PHE A 362 16.50 9.03 40.59
N ILE A 363 16.07 7.77 40.64
CA ILE A 363 16.03 6.89 39.48
C ILE A 363 14.61 6.82 38.92
N SER A 364 14.49 7.01 37.60
CA SER A 364 13.28 6.74 36.83
C SER A 364 13.67 6.04 35.53
N LEU A 365 12.92 5.01 35.17
CA LEU A 365 13.16 4.21 33.97
C LEU A 365 11.95 4.38 33.06
N SER A 366 12.17 4.92 31.88
CA SER A 366 11.14 5.09 30.85
C SER A 366 11.37 4.08 29.73
N LYS A 367 10.29 3.71 29.01
CA LYS A 367 10.35 2.79 27.86
C LYS A 367 11.01 1.44 28.18
N VAL A 368 10.74 0.89 29.37
CA VAL A 368 11.20 -0.44 29.74
C VAL A 368 10.47 -1.46 28.86
N GLY A 369 11.21 -2.39 28.26
CA GLY A 369 10.65 -3.42 27.40
C GLY A 369 11.43 -4.72 27.46
N ALA A 370 10.84 -5.77 26.90
CA ALA A 370 11.47 -7.06 26.71
C ALA A 370 11.19 -7.53 25.28
N ASN A 371 12.20 -8.12 24.63
CA ASN A 371 12.07 -8.79 23.35
C ASN A 371 12.34 -10.28 23.57
N TRP A 372 11.43 -11.11 23.11
CA TRP A 372 11.62 -12.56 23.02
C TRP A 372 11.77 -12.93 21.56
N ASN A 373 12.79 -13.72 21.25
CA ASN A 373 12.99 -14.29 19.93
C ASN A 373 13.06 -15.81 20.06
N PHE A 374 12.15 -16.49 19.37
CA PHE A 374 12.08 -17.94 19.27
C PHE A 374 12.59 -18.31 17.89
N ILE A 375 13.66 -19.09 17.83
CA ILE A 375 14.27 -19.52 16.57
C ILE A 375 14.15 -21.04 16.52
N TRP A 376 13.63 -21.53 15.40
CA TRP A 376 13.58 -22.95 15.10
C TRP A 376 14.70 -23.29 14.14
N TYR A 377 15.45 -24.33 14.47
CA TYR A 377 16.45 -24.91 13.60
C TYR A 377 15.97 -26.29 13.18
N ASP A 378 16.12 -26.64 11.90
CA ASP A 378 16.06 -28.03 11.50
C ASP A 378 17.25 -28.76 12.14
N ASP A 379 16.97 -29.56 13.17
CA ASP A 379 17.94 -30.52 13.69
C ASP A 379 17.96 -31.72 12.72
N PRO A 380 19.05 -31.95 11.97
CA PRO A 380 19.14 -33.11 11.08
C PRO A 380 19.05 -34.45 11.82
N LEU A 381 19.15 -34.46 13.15
CA LEU A 381 18.95 -35.65 13.99
C LEU A 381 17.51 -35.81 14.49
N HIS A 382 16.71 -34.74 14.49
CA HIS A 382 15.35 -34.69 15.01
C HIS A 382 14.44 -33.81 14.12
N PRO A 383 14.07 -34.28 12.91
CA PRO A 383 13.12 -33.56 12.08
C PRO A 383 11.78 -33.42 12.83
N MET A 384 11.24 -32.21 12.89
CA MET A 384 9.92 -31.97 13.49
C MET A 384 8.84 -32.64 12.62
N ILE A 385 7.91 -33.33 13.27
CA ILE A 385 6.77 -34.04 12.67
C ILE A 385 5.60 -33.08 12.48
#